data_AF-A0A956AF55-F1
#
_entry.id   AF-A0A956AF55-F1
#
_cell.length_a   1.000
_cell.length_b   1.000
_cell.length_c   1.000
_cell.angle_alpha   90.00
_cell.angle_beta   90.00
_cell.angle_gamma   90.00
#
_symmetry.space_group_name_H-M   'P 1'
#
loop_
_entity.id
_entity.type
_entity.pdbx_description
1 polymer ?
#
loop_
_entity_poly.entity_id
_entity_poly.type
_entity_poly.pdbx_seq_one_letter_code
_entity_poly.pdbx_strand_id
1 'polypeptide(L)'
;YRGVYLLTEVIEPGPDRVDIPELGPDDLAPPAIEGGYLMKFEAGVAQPPLVPGYRTLELVSPDPPAPAQLAWIGDHLAGFQAALMGPDFADPAAGYAPLLDVDSVVDLMVINELFRDQDAYVRSAWLYLDRGGPLVLGPLWDYNLTAGTGGFFDNTATAGWQYQHPYNTGEHRWFTRLMADPAFAARFAARWRALRGGLLADAALMARVDALAAVVAPAVERNFAVWRTLGQARVNGFVSPDGRTWGAQIDQLKAWLQARAAWLDAALAE
;
A
#
# COMPACT_ATOMS: atom_id res chain seq x y z
N TYR A 1 -21.16 12.82 22.81
CA TYR A 1 -20.31 12.89 21.60
C TYR A 1 -18.87 12.59 22.03
N ARG A 2 -18.15 11.68 21.34
CA ARG A 2 -16.76 11.29 21.69
C ARG A 2 -15.74 11.57 20.57
N GLY A 3 -16.20 11.97 19.38
CA GLY A 3 -15.36 12.21 18.21
C GLY A 3 -16.03 11.72 16.93
N VAL A 4 -15.36 11.97 15.81
CA VAL A 4 -15.60 11.29 14.53
C VAL A 4 -14.72 10.05 14.51
N TYR A 5 -15.28 8.90 14.14
CA TYR A 5 -14.57 7.63 14.04
C TYR A 5 -14.76 7.05 12.64
N LEU A 6 -13.72 6.40 12.13
CA LEU A 6 -13.79 5.58 10.92
C LEU A 6 -14.09 4.14 11.34
N LEU A 7 -15.14 3.54 10.77
CA LEU A 7 -15.42 2.12 10.91
C LEU A 7 -14.79 1.40 9.71
N THR A 8 -13.91 0.44 10.00
CA THR A 8 -13.25 -0.39 8.99
C THR A 8 -13.50 -1.86 9.28
N GLU A 9 -13.39 -2.68 8.24
CA GLU A 9 -13.37 -4.13 8.34
C GLU A 9 -11.93 -4.64 8.30
N VAL A 10 -11.65 -5.73 9.01
CA VAL A 10 -10.33 -6.37 8.99
C VAL A 10 -10.15 -7.07 7.64
N ILE A 11 -8.95 -6.99 7.07
CA ILE A 11 -8.61 -7.71 5.84
C ILE A 11 -8.43 -9.19 6.19
N GLU A 12 -9.33 -10.01 5.68
CA GLU A 12 -9.39 -11.46 5.91
C GLU A 12 -9.87 -12.13 4.60
N PRO A 13 -9.58 -13.43 4.40
CA PRO A 13 -10.16 -14.20 3.30
C PRO A 13 -11.69 -14.19 3.32
N GLY A 14 -12.30 -14.26 2.14
CA GLY A 14 -13.74 -14.43 1.98
C GLY A 14 -14.28 -13.88 0.66
N PRO A 15 -15.46 -14.36 0.20
CA PRO A 15 -15.99 -14.06 -1.13
C PRO A 15 -16.34 -12.58 -1.35
N ASP A 16 -16.70 -11.85 -0.28
CA ASP A 16 -16.97 -10.41 -0.32
C ASP A 16 -15.78 -9.59 0.25
N ARG A 17 -14.61 -10.21 0.41
CA ARG A 17 -13.39 -9.65 1.02
C ARG A 17 -12.19 -9.90 0.09
N VAL A 18 -11.11 -10.49 0.61
CA VAL A 18 -10.04 -11.03 -0.23
C VAL A 18 -10.52 -12.39 -0.74
N ASP A 19 -10.96 -12.43 -1.99
CA ASP A 19 -11.54 -13.61 -2.61
C ASP A 19 -10.48 -14.66 -2.95
N ILE A 20 -10.00 -15.32 -1.90
CA ILE A 20 -9.10 -16.48 -1.93
C ILE A 20 -9.71 -17.61 -1.10
N PRO A 21 -9.41 -18.88 -1.43
CA PRO A 21 -9.86 -20.00 -0.65
C PRO A 21 -9.26 -19.98 0.76
N GLU A 22 -10.04 -20.36 1.76
CA GLU A 22 -9.50 -20.64 3.09
C GLU A 22 -8.79 -21.99 3.10
N LEU A 23 -7.58 -22.04 3.68
CA LEU A 23 -6.81 -23.26 3.88
C LEU A 23 -7.16 -23.89 5.24
N GLY A 24 -7.68 -25.11 5.21
CA GLY A 24 -7.89 -25.92 6.41
C GLY A 24 -6.59 -26.58 6.89
N PRO A 25 -6.58 -27.11 8.13
CA PRO A 25 -5.39 -27.76 8.70
C PRO A 25 -4.96 -29.05 7.97
N ASP A 26 -5.85 -29.65 7.17
CA ASP A 26 -5.60 -30.88 6.40
C ASP A 26 -5.22 -30.61 4.93
N ASP A 27 -5.23 -29.35 4.49
CA ASP A 27 -4.82 -28.92 3.15
C ASP A 27 -3.29 -28.85 3.05
N LEU A 28 -2.66 -30.03 3.02
CA LEU A 28 -1.21 -30.20 3.18
C LEU A 28 -0.48 -30.63 1.90
N ALA A 29 -1.18 -30.76 0.78
CA ALA A 29 -0.60 -31.19 -0.49
C ALA A 29 -1.29 -30.52 -1.70
N PRO A 30 -0.64 -30.50 -2.87
CA PRO A 30 -1.24 -30.00 -4.09
C PRO A 30 -2.54 -30.75 -4.49
N PRO A 31 -3.51 -30.05 -5.09
CA PRO A 31 -3.50 -28.61 -5.35
C PRO A 31 -3.92 -27.76 -4.15
N ALA A 32 -4.39 -28.38 -3.06
CA ALA A 32 -4.99 -27.67 -1.93
C ALA A 32 -4.02 -26.64 -1.31
N ILE A 33 -2.78 -27.05 -1.04
CA ILE A 33 -1.73 -26.20 -0.44
C ILE A 33 -1.23 -25.07 -1.36
N GLU A 34 -1.62 -25.02 -2.63
CA GLU A 34 -1.00 -24.12 -3.61
C GLU A 34 -1.61 -22.70 -3.67
N GLY A 35 -2.35 -22.30 -2.64
CA GLY A 35 -2.96 -20.97 -2.52
C GLY A 35 -3.94 -20.89 -1.35
N GLY A 36 -4.46 -19.69 -1.09
CA GLY A 36 -5.23 -19.37 0.11
C GLY A 36 -4.41 -18.70 1.23
N TYR A 37 -3.30 -18.08 0.84
CA TYR A 37 -2.40 -17.39 1.76
C TYR A 37 -2.65 -15.89 1.77
N LEU A 38 -2.82 -15.32 2.94
CA LEU A 38 -2.88 -13.88 3.17
C LEU A 38 -1.73 -13.48 4.08
N MET A 39 -0.98 -12.47 3.68
CA MET A 39 0.24 -12.03 4.36
C MET A 39 0.31 -10.50 4.37
N LYS A 40 1.14 -9.95 5.25
CA LYS A 40 1.41 -8.51 5.28
C LYS A 40 2.81 -8.19 5.79
N PHE A 41 3.43 -7.18 5.19
CA PHE A 41 4.66 -6.61 5.71
C PHE A 41 4.36 -5.66 6.87
N GLU A 42 5.10 -5.83 7.97
CA GLU A 42 4.96 -5.07 9.22
C GLU A 42 6.34 -4.71 9.79
N ALA A 43 7.14 -3.95 9.03
CA ALA A 43 8.52 -3.64 9.41
C ALA A 43 8.64 -3.05 10.83
N GLY A 44 9.43 -3.71 11.69
CA GLY A 44 9.70 -3.26 13.05
C GLY A 44 8.61 -3.56 14.09
N VAL A 45 7.44 -4.08 13.69
CA VAL A 45 6.38 -4.52 14.62
C VAL A 45 5.79 -5.89 14.28
N ALA A 46 6.37 -6.60 13.31
CA ALA A 46 5.88 -7.88 12.83
C ALA A 46 5.71 -8.91 13.96
N GLN A 47 4.62 -9.67 13.89
CA GLN A 47 4.22 -10.70 14.85
C GLN A 47 4.20 -12.08 14.20
N PRO A 48 4.49 -13.15 14.95
CA PRO A 48 4.38 -14.51 14.43
C PRO A 48 2.91 -14.89 14.15
N PRO A 49 2.66 -15.82 13.21
CA PRO A 49 3.67 -16.58 12.44
C PRO A 49 4.32 -15.75 11.33
N LEU A 50 5.64 -15.84 11.21
CA LEU A 50 6.40 -15.19 10.13
C LEU A 50 6.67 -16.20 9.02
N VAL A 51 6.59 -15.75 7.76
CA VAL A 51 6.97 -16.56 6.60
C VAL A 51 8.47 -16.91 6.68
N PRO A 52 8.88 -18.17 6.49
CA PRO A 52 10.28 -18.56 6.49
C PRO A 52 11.13 -17.75 5.50
N GLY A 53 12.29 -17.27 5.95
CA GLY A 53 13.17 -16.40 5.15
C GLY A 53 12.86 -14.91 5.24
N TYR A 54 11.75 -14.54 5.89
CA TYR A 54 11.35 -13.15 6.12
C TYR A 54 11.36 -12.81 7.62
N ARG A 55 11.65 -11.56 7.94
CA ARG A 55 11.62 -11.01 9.30
C ARG A 55 10.47 -10.04 9.52
N THR A 56 9.89 -9.52 8.44
CA THR A 56 8.82 -8.52 8.51
C THR A 56 7.52 -8.98 7.86
N LEU A 57 7.50 -10.16 7.24
CA LEU A 57 6.32 -10.71 6.57
C LEU A 57 5.55 -11.65 7.50
N GLU A 58 4.41 -11.17 8.01
CA GLU A 58 3.47 -11.97 8.78
C GLU A 58 2.64 -12.84 7.84
N LEU A 59 2.38 -14.07 8.26
CA LEU A 59 1.33 -14.92 7.70
C LEU A 59 0.05 -14.71 8.51
N VAL A 60 -0.97 -14.14 7.87
CA VAL A 60 -2.26 -13.80 8.50
C VAL A 60 -3.29 -14.92 8.31
N SER A 61 -3.27 -15.58 7.16
CA SER A 61 -4.09 -16.78 6.90
C SER A 61 -3.29 -17.79 6.09
N PRO A 62 -3.31 -19.09 6.43
CA PRO A 62 -4.09 -19.71 7.52
C PRO A 62 -3.53 -19.39 8.92
N ASP A 63 -4.42 -19.30 9.91
CA ASP A 63 -4.08 -19.10 11.33
C ASP A 63 -4.87 -20.07 12.26
N PRO A 64 -4.19 -20.96 13.01
CA PRO A 64 -2.77 -21.23 12.96
C PRO A 64 -2.39 -22.01 11.69
N PRO A 65 -1.21 -21.75 11.09
CA PRO A 65 -0.75 -22.51 9.93
C PRO A 65 -0.23 -23.89 10.34
N ALA A 66 -0.50 -24.92 9.51
CA ALA A 66 0.20 -26.19 9.64
C ALA A 66 1.68 -26.04 9.22
N PRO A 67 2.62 -26.83 9.79
CA PRO A 67 4.05 -26.73 9.44
C PRO A 67 4.32 -26.88 7.93
N ALA A 68 3.57 -27.75 7.23
CA ALA A 68 3.71 -27.92 5.79
C ALA A 68 3.25 -26.68 5.02
N GLN A 69 2.18 -26.02 5.45
CA GLN A 69 1.68 -24.79 4.83
C GLN A 69 2.66 -23.64 4.97
N LEU A 70 3.26 -23.48 6.16
CA LEU A 70 4.25 -22.44 6.43
C LEU A 70 5.55 -22.68 5.64
N ALA A 71 5.99 -23.93 5.55
CA ALA A 71 7.15 -24.30 4.72
C ALA A 71 6.88 -24.04 3.24
N TRP A 72 5.72 -24.45 2.74
CA TRP A 72 5.35 -24.30 1.33
C TRP A 72 5.31 -22.83 0.89
N ILE A 73 4.65 -21.95 1.65
CA ILE A 73 4.59 -20.52 1.28
C ILE A 73 5.96 -19.85 1.39
N GLY A 74 6.80 -20.28 2.34
CA GLY A 74 8.19 -19.84 2.44
C GLY A 74 9.00 -20.20 1.19
N ASP A 75 8.92 -21.45 0.74
CA ASP A 75 9.62 -21.91 -0.47
C ASP A 75 9.10 -21.21 -1.73
N HIS A 76 7.78 -21.01 -1.85
CA HIS A 76 7.17 -20.28 -2.95
C HIS A 76 7.71 -18.84 -3.03
N LEU A 77 7.70 -18.12 -1.91
CA LEU A 77 8.19 -16.73 -1.86
C LEU A 77 9.71 -16.63 -2.00
N ALA A 78 10.47 -17.66 -1.59
CA ALA A 78 11.90 -17.74 -1.87
C ALA A 78 12.17 -17.87 -3.38
N GLY A 79 11.37 -18.67 -4.09
CA GLY A 79 11.40 -18.79 -5.55
C GLY A 79 11.10 -17.46 -6.25
N PHE A 80 10.03 -16.78 -5.85
CA PHE A 80 9.70 -15.44 -6.34
C PHE A 80 10.85 -14.44 -6.10
N GLN A 81 11.38 -14.38 -4.88
CA GLN A 81 12.47 -13.47 -4.54
C GLN A 81 13.74 -13.77 -5.36
N ALA A 82 14.05 -15.05 -5.61
CA ALA A 82 15.17 -15.43 -6.45
C ALA A 82 14.98 -14.97 -7.90
N ALA A 83 13.79 -15.12 -8.47
CA ALA A 83 13.46 -14.65 -9.80
C ALA A 83 13.57 -13.11 -9.91
N LEU A 84 12.98 -12.38 -8.96
CA LEU A 84 13.00 -10.91 -8.96
C LEU A 84 14.41 -10.33 -8.74
N MET A 85 15.21 -10.95 -7.87
CA MET A 85 16.55 -10.45 -7.55
C MET A 85 17.64 -11.00 -8.48
N GLY A 86 17.32 -12.01 -9.30
CA GLY A 86 18.24 -12.65 -10.24
C GLY A 86 18.63 -11.77 -11.43
N PRO A 87 19.61 -12.20 -12.24
CA PRO A 87 20.08 -11.45 -13.41
C PRO A 87 19.01 -11.34 -14.51
N ASP A 88 18.19 -12.37 -14.68
CA ASP A 88 17.15 -12.46 -15.72
C ASP A 88 15.77 -11.97 -15.25
N PHE A 89 15.73 -11.17 -14.17
CA PHE A 89 14.48 -10.73 -13.54
C PHE A 89 13.45 -10.12 -14.49
N ALA A 90 13.90 -9.39 -15.51
CA ALA A 90 13.05 -8.72 -16.50
C ALA A 90 12.66 -9.62 -17.68
N ASP A 91 13.11 -10.88 -17.72
CA ASP A 91 12.67 -11.83 -18.72
C ASP A 91 11.17 -12.17 -18.50
N PRO A 92 10.31 -12.06 -19.53
CA PRO A 92 8.87 -12.23 -19.37
C PRO A 92 8.44 -13.67 -19.06
N ALA A 93 9.29 -14.68 -19.32
CA ALA A 93 8.99 -16.09 -19.11
C ALA A 93 9.78 -16.72 -17.95
N ALA A 94 11.03 -16.29 -17.74
CA ALA A 94 11.92 -16.81 -16.71
C ALA A 94 12.09 -15.88 -15.49
N GLY A 95 11.69 -14.62 -15.61
CA GLY A 95 11.79 -13.60 -14.57
C GLY A 95 10.61 -13.61 -13.60
N TYR A 96 10.32 -12.45 -13.01
CA TYR A 96 9.28 -12.33 -11.98
C TYR A 96 7.85 -12.36 -12.55
N ALA A 97 7.66 -12.00 -13.82
CA ALA A 97 6.34 -11.72 -14.39
C ALA A 97 5.34 -12.90 -14.32
N PRO A 98 5.73 -14.18 -14.49
CA PRO A 98 4.82 -15.31 -14.32
C PRO A 98 4.39 -15.57 -12.87
N LEU A 99 5.11 -15.01 -11.89
CA LEU A 99 4.93 -15.28 -10.45
C LEU A 99 4.21 -14.13 -9.73
N LEU A 100 3.98 -13.02 -10.40
CA LEU A 100 3.49 -11.77 -9.81
C LEU A 100 2.40 -11.15 -10.67
N ASP A 101 1.29 -10.75 -10.06
CA ASP A 101 0.32 -9.89 -10.72
C ASP A 101 0.92 -8.49 -10.83
N VAL A 102 1.54 -8.23 -11.99
CA VAL A 102 2.22 -6.97 -12.28
C VAL A 102 1.26 -5.77 -12.23
N ASP A 103 -0.01 -5.95 -12.61
CA ASP A 103 -0.99 -4.86 -12.56
C ASP A 103 -1.33 -4.48 -11.12
N SER A 104 -1.47 -5.48 -10.24
CA SER A 104 -1.72 -5.21 -8.82
C SER A 104 -0.62 -4.34 -8.19
N VAL A 105 0.64 -4.61 -8.53
CA VAL A 105 1.77 -3.83 -8.03
C VAL A 105 1.78 -2.43 -8.62
N VAL A 106 1.50 -2.30 -9.92
CA VAL A 106 1.40 -1.00 -10.58
C VAL A 106 0.31 -0.14 -9.96
N ASP A 107 -0.88 -0.69 -9.70
CA ASP A 107 -1.98 0.03 -9.07
C ASP A 107 -1.67 0.42 -7.62
N LEU A 108 -1.06 -0.48 -6.85
CA LEU A 108 -0.60 -0.19 -5.49
C LEU A 108 0.45 0.93 -5.47
N MET A 109 1.44 0.88 -6.38
CA MET A 109 2.46 1.92 -6.50
C MET A 109 1.86 3.28 -6.89
N VAL A 110 0.85 3.32 -7.76
CA VAL A 110 0.18 4.58 -8.12
C VAL A 110 -0.39 5.26 -6.88
N ILE A 111 -1.09 4.51 -6.03
CA ILE A 111 -1.72 5.08 -4.84
C ILE A 111 -0.67 5.44 -3.79
N ASN A 112 0.30 4.55 -3.52
CA ASN A 112 1.39 4.83 -2.58
C ASN A 112 2.19 6.07 -2.97
N GLU A 113 2.51 6.23 -4.25
CA GLU A 113 3.26 7.40 -4.72
C GLU A 113 2.39 8.66 -4.77
N LEU A 114 1.12 8.60 -5.18
CA LEU A 114 0.22 9.76 -5.18
C LEU A 114 0.05 10.36 -3.77
N PHE A 115 -0.19 9.50 -2.79
CA PHE A 115 -0.42 9.94 -1.41
C PHE A 115 0.89 10.07 -0.62
N ARG A 116 2.00 9.61 -1.20
CA ARG A 116 3.32 9.50 -0.58
C ARG A 116 3.19 8.95 0.83
N ASP A 117 2.66 7.73 0.91
CA ASP A 117 2.39 7.10 2.19
C ASP A 117 3.69 6.91 2.97
N GLN A 118 3.68 7.32 4.24
CA GLN A 118 4.81 7.19 5.13
C GLN A 118 5.29 5.73 5.18
N ASP A 119 4.37 4.80 5.33
CA ASP A 119 4.65 3.38 5.58
C ASP A 119 4.71 2.53 4.29
N ALA A 120 4.57 3.17 3.12
CA ALA A 120 4.57 2.52 1.82
C ALA A 120 5.71 1.48 1.71
N TYR A 121 5.35 0.29 1.22
CA TYR A 121 6.26 -0.82 0.87
C TYR A 121 6.90 -1.57 2.05
N VAL A 122 6.82 -1.06 3.27
CA VAL A 122 7.51 -1.63 4.44
C VAL A 122 6.57 -2.07 5.56
N ARG A 123 5.41 -1.41 5.71
CA ARG A 123 4.41 -1.70 6.75
C ARG A 123 3.01 -1.54 6.16
N SER A 124 2.01 -2.20 6.75
CA SER A 124 0.60 -2.15 6.32
C SER A 124 0.43 -2.55 4.85
N ALA A 125 1.39 -3.30 4.31
CA ALA A 125 1.45 -3.68 2.90
C ALA A 125 1.05 -5.14 2.77
N TRP A 126 -0.18 -5.35 2.30
CA TRP A 126 -0.78 -6.67 2.16
C TRP A 126 -0.38 -7.35 0.85
N LEU A 127 -0.33 -8.67 0.89
CA LEU A 127 -0.17 -9.52 -0.28
C LEU A 127 -0.91 -10.83 -0.05
N TYR A 128 -1.42 -11.40 -1.13
CA TYR A 128 -2.10 -12.69 -1.09
C TYR A 128 -1.71 -13.56 -2.28
N LEU A 129 -1.91 -14.87 -2.11
CA LEU A 129 -1.70 -15.85 -3.16
C LEU A 129 -2.98 -16.70 -3.31
N ASP A 130 -3.64 -16.55 -4.44
CA ASP A 130 -4.74 -17.43 -4.83
C ASP A 130 -4.21 -18.72 -5.45
N ARG A 131 -5.00 -19.80 -5.39
CA ARG A 131 -4.61 -21.13 -5.85
C ARG A 131 -4.39 -21.15 -7.35
N GLY A 132 -3.16 -21.43 -7.75
CA GLY A 132 -2.74 -21.43 -9.16
C GLY A 132 -2.65 -20.04 -9.79
N GLY A 133 -2.82 -18.98 -8.98
CA GLY A 133 -2.63 -17.59 -9.39
C GLY A 133 -1.22 -17.09 -9.08
N PRO A 134 -0.84 -15.92 -9.62
CA PRO A 134 0.38 -15.24 -9.22
C PRO A 134 0.23 -14.60 -7.83
N LEU A 135 1.34 -14.20 -7.22
CA LEU A 135 1.35 -13.35 -6.03
C LEU A 135 0.71 -12.00 -6.36
N VAL A 136 -0.23 -11.55 -5.53
CA VAL A 136 -0.91 -10.25 -5.68
C VAL A 136 -0.52 -9.32 -4.54
N LEU A 137 -0.24 -8.06 -4.84
CA LEU A 137 -0.01 -7.03 -3.82
C LEU A 137 -1.29 -6.20 -3.62
N GLY A 138 -1.72 -6.13 -2.37
CA GLY A 138 -3.00 -5.58 -1.94
C GLY A 138 -3.74 -6.54 -1.00
N PRO A 139 -4.91 -6.12 -0.49
CA PRO A 139 -5.58 -4.84 -0.73
C PRO A 139 -4.89 -3.65 -0.02
N LEU A 140 -5.32 -2.44 -0.34
CA LEU A 140 -4.80 -1.21 0.27
C LEU A 140 -5.23 -1.08 1.74
N TRP A 141 -4.34 -0.60 2.60
CA TRP A 141 -4.60 -0.44 4.04
C TRP A 141 -3.82 0.76 4.62
N ASP A 142 -4.41 1.42 5.63
CA ASP A 142 -3.75 2.39 6.53
C ASP A 142 -3.22 3.72 5.94
N TYR A 143 -4.04 4.44 5.17
CA TYR A 143 -3.65 5.72 4.52
C TYR A 143 -3.85 6.98 5.39
N ASN A 144 -3.71 6.88 6.70
CA ASN A 144 -3.88 8.02 7.63
C ASN A 144 -2.64 8.94 7.75
N LEU A 145 -1.43 8.42 7.50
CA LEU A 145 -0.17 9.18 7.51
C LEU A 145 0.31 9.48 6.10
N THR A 146 -0.53 10.20 5.37
CA THR A 146 -0.34 10.49 3.95
C THR A 146 -0.67 11.93 3.61
N ALA A 147 -0.41 12.33 2.37
CA ALA A 147 -0.79 13.63 1.81
C ALA A 147 -0.38 14.85 2.67
N GLY A 148 0.89 14.86 3.11
CA GLY A 148 1.42 15.95 3.94
C GLY A 148 1.22 15.77 5.45
N THR A 149 0.56 14.69 5.88
CA THR A 149 0.42 14.29 7.29
C THR A 149 1.38 13.14 7.61
N GLY A 150 2.01 13.13 8.79
CA GLY A 150 3.00 12.12 9.17
C GLY A 150 4.27 12.76 9.70
N GLY A 151 5.24 13.02 8.82
CA GLY A 151 6.50 13.68 9.19
C GLY A 151 7.67 12.73 9.42
N PHE A 152 7.57 11.51 8.91
CA PHE A 152 8.69 10.57 8.80
C PHE A 152 8.89 10.18 7.33
N PHE A 153 10.06 9.62 7.03
CA PHE A 153 10.39 9.09 5.70
C PHE A 153 10.11 10.06 4.53
N ASP A 154 10.36 11.35 4.79
CA ASP A 154 10.11 12.48 3.88
C ASP A 154 8.70 12.54 3.27
N ASN A 155 7.72 11.89 3.89
CA ASN A 155 6.37 11.69 3.34
C ASN A 155 5.58 13.01 3.19
N THR A 156 6.03 14.08 3.84
CA THR A 156 5.40 15.41 3.74
C THR A 156 5.82 16.20 2.50
N ALA A 157 6.92 15.82 1.83
CA ALA A 157 7.36 16.50 0.63
C ALA A 157 6.51 16.10 -0.59
N THR A 158 6.36 17.00 -1.55
CA THR A 158 5.61 16.75 -2.79
C THR A 158 6.48 16.17 -3.90
N ALA A 159 7.80 16.28 -3.78
CA ALA A 159 8.79 15.81 -4.75
C ALA A 159 9.64 14.67 -4.20
N GLY A 160 9.99 13.70 -5.06
CA GLY A 160 10.78 12.52 -4.73
C GLY A 160 9.93 11.24 -4.70
N TRP A 161 10.58 10.11 -4.94
CA TRP A 161 9.93 8.80 -4.99
C TRP A 161 9.98 8.13 -3.63
N GLN A 162 8.82 7.64 -3.15
CA GLN A 162 8.78 6.92 -1.87
C GLN A 162 9.43 5.53 -2.01
N TYR A 163 9.31 4.88 -3.17
CA TYR A 163 9.96 3.58 -3.41
C TYR A 163 11.50 3.65 -3.40
N GLN A 164 12.08 4.85 -3.54
CA GLN A 164 13.53 5.09 -3.46
C GLN A 164 14.02 5.43 -2.05
N HIS A 165 13.12 5.50 -1.07
CA HIS A 165 13.50 5.87 0.28
C HIS A 165 14.51 4.85 0.85
N PRO A 166 15.62 5.29 1.51
CA PRO A 166 16.65 4.40 2.07
C PRO A 166 16.20 3.35 3.09
N TYR A 167 14.93 3.34 3.50
CA TYR A 167 14.38 2.32 4.41
C TYR A 167 13.84 1.10 3.65
N ASN A 168 13.61 1.21 2.33
CA ASN A 168 13.22 0.11 1.46
C ASN A 168 14.42 -0.79 1.21
N THR A 169 14.78 -1.58 2.22
CA THR A 169 15.98 -2.42 2.27
C THR A 169 15.60 -3.87 2.54
N GLY A 170 16.55 -4.78 2.28
CA GLY A 170 16.32 -6.22 2.45
C GLY A 170 15.08 -6.71 1.71
N GLU A 171 14.12 -7.24 2.46
CA GLU A 171 12.86 -7.83 2.01
C GLU A 171 11.96 -6.83 1.26
N HIS A 172 12.14 -5.52 1.46
CA HIS A 172 11.30 -4.47 0.87
C HIS A 172 11.86 -3.89 -0.44
N ARG A 173 12.96 -4.44 -0.97
CA ARG A 173 13.60 -3.96 -2.20
C ARG A 173 12.85 -4.31 -3.49
N TRP A 174 11.71 -4.99 -3.38
CA TRP A 174 10.94 -5.46 -4.53
C TRP A 174 10.60 -4.31 -5.47
N PHE A 175 10.09 -3.19 -4.96
CA PHE A 175 9.66 -2.05 -5.77
C PHE A 175 10.82 -1.35 -6.48
N THR A 176 11.96 -1.17 -5.81
CA THR A 176 13.17 -0.65 -6.47
C THR A 176 13.66 -1.59 -7.57
N ARG A 177 13.54 -2.91 -7.35
CA ARG A 177 13.94 -3.91 -8.34
C ARG A 177 12.99 -3.95 -9.53
N LEU A 178 11.68 -3.90 -9.31
CA LEU A 178 10.66 -3.82 -10.35
C LEU A 178 10.83 -2.56 -11.19
N MET A 179 11.06 -1.40 -10.57
CA MET A 179 11.33 -0.15 -11.31
C MET A 179 12.64 -0.17 -12.12
N ALA A 180 13.52 -1.14 -11.90
CA ALA A 180 14.71 -1.34 -12.74
C ALA A 180 14.40 -2.13 -14.02
N ASP A 181 13.22 -2.74 -14.14
CA ASP A 181 12.72 -3.31 -15.39
C ASP A 181 12.05 -2.20 -16.23
N PRO A 182 12.57 -1.88 -17.43
CA PRO A 182 11.97 -0.88 -18.31
C PRO A 182 10.51 -1.16 -18.68
N ALA A 183 10.10 -2.43 -18.79
CA ALA A 183 8.73 -2.78 -19.11
C ALA A 183 7.77 -2.46 -17.96
N PHE A 184 8.19 -2.74 -16.72
CA PHE A 184 7.45 -2.36 -15.52
C PHE A 184 7.33 -0.84 -15.39
N ALA A 185 8.45 -0.12 -15.52
CA ALA A 185 8.47 1.34 -15.43
C ALA A 185 7.56 2.00 -16.48
N ALA A 186 7.58 1.50 -17.72
CA ALA A 186 6.69 1.95 -18.79
C ALA A 186 5.21 1.68 -18.45
N ARG A 187 4.89 0.53 -17.87
CA ARG A 187 3.53 0.17 -17.43
C ARG A 187 3.05 1.08 -16.31
N PHE A 188 3.89 1.35 -15.31
CA PHE A 188 3.60 2.29 -14.23
C PHE A 188 3.31 3.70 -14.77
N ALA A 189 4.17 4.22 -15.64
CA ALA A 189 3.98 5.54 -16.26
C ALA A 189 2.71 5.59 -17.12
N ALA A 190 2.41 4.54 -17.90
CA ALA A 190 1.21 4.46 -18.70
C ALA A 190 -0.07 4.44 -17.84
N ARG A 191 -0.06 3.66 -16.75
CA ARG A 191 -1.19 3.57 -15.82
C ARG A 191 -1.43 4.90 -15.12
N TRP A 192 -0.37 5.58 -14.66
CA TRP A 192 -0.47 6.93 -14.10
C TRP A 192 -1.14 7.90 -15.09
N ARG A 193 -0.63 7.99 -16.33
CA ARG A 193 -1.20 8.88 -17.36
C ARG A 193 -2.66 8.57 -17.67
N ALA A 194 -3.03 7.28 -17.74
CA ALA A 194 -4.41 6.88 -17.96
C ALA A 194 -5.34 7.36 -16.84
N LEU A 195 -4.93 7.19 -15.58
CA LEU A 195 -5.70 7.63 -14.42
C LEU A 195 -5.75 9.16 -14.29
N ARG A 196 -4.68 9.86 -14.68
CA ARG A 196 -4.65 11.33 -14.76
C ARG A 196 -5.58 11.92 -15.81
N GLY A 197 -5.94 11.15 -16.84
CA GLY A 197 -7.00 11.48 -17.79
C GLY A 197 -8.43 11.31 -17.24
N GLY A 198 -8.60 10.82 -16.01
CA GLY A 198 -9.90 10.50 -15.44
C GLY A 198 -9.93 10.57 -13.91
N LEU A 199 -9.92 9.41 -13.25
CA LEU A 199 -10.15 9.28 -11.80
C LEU A 199 -9.21 10.11 -10.93
N LEU A 200 -7.97 10.30 -11.38
CA LEU A 200 -6.95 11.04 -10.66
C LEU A 200 -6.68 12.42 -11.26
N ALA A 201 -7.49 12.90 -12.23
CA ALA A 201 -7.38 14.27 -12.74
C ALA A 201 -7.54 15.30 -11.61
N ASP A 202 -6.93 16.49 -11.73
CA ASP A 202 -6.96 17.51 -10.65
C ASP A 202 -8.38 17.82 -10.21
N ALA A 203 -9.28 18.09 -11.17
CA ALA A 203 -10.69 18.35 -10.87
C ALA A 203 -11.38 17.17 -10.18
N ALA A 204 -11.05 15.93 -10.54
CA ALA A 204 -11.61 14.73 -9.92
C ALA A 204 -11.10 14.55 -8.47
N LEU A 205 -9.80 14.76 -8.24
CA LEU A 205 -9.21 14.73 -6.90
C LEU A 205 -9.83 15.80 -5.99
N MET A 206 -9.94 17.04 -6.47
CA MET A 206 -10.53 18.14 -5.69
C MET A 206 -12.00 17.86 -5.37
N ALA A 207 -12.78 17.41 -6.37
CA ALA A 207 -14.18 17.04 -6.18
C ALA A 207 -14.35 15.88 -5.19
N ARG A 208 -13.43 14.91 -5.20
CA ARG A 208 -13.44 13.81 -4.22
C ARG A 208 -13.19 14.30 -2.80
N VAL A 209 -12.21 15.20 -2.61
CA VAL A 209 -11.95 15.84 -1.31
C VAL A 209 -13.19 16.59 -0.82
N ASP A 210 -13.82 17.38 -1.68
CA ASP A 210 -15.04 18.13 -1.33
C ASP A 210 -16.20 17.22 -0.94
N ALA A 211 -16.43 16.15 -1.71
CA ALA A 211 -17.48 15.19 -1.42
C ALA A 211 -17.28 14.51 -0.06
N LEU A 212 -16.03 14.08 0.26
CA LEU A 212 -15.71 13.47 1.55
C LEU A 212 -15.80 14.48 2.70
N ALA A 213 -15.34 15.73 2.50
CA ALA A 213 -15.45 16.79 3.48
C ALA A 213 -16.91 17.12 3.82
N ALA A 214 -17.82 17.08 2.84
CA ALA A 214 -19.25 17.29 3.04
C ALA A 214 -19.90 16.21 3.92
N VAL A 215 -19.46 14.95 3.82
CA VAL A 215 -19.95 13.84 4.66
C VAL A 215 -19.65 14.10 6.15
N VAL A 216 -18.46 14.62 6.45
CA VAL A 216 -18.04 14.87 7.84
C VAL A 216 -18.45 16.24 8.38
N ALA A 217 -18.79 17.19 7.51
CA ALA A 217 -19.10 18.59 7.86
C ALA A 217 -20.08 18.75 9.05
N PRO A 218 -21.19 17.99 9.16
CA PRO A 218 -22.12 18.14 10.28
C PRO A 218 -21.55 17.79 11.66
N ALA A 219 -20.39 17.14 11.72
CA ALA A 219 -19.72 16.75 12.97
C ALA A 219 -18.49 17.61 13.30
N VAL A 220 -17.98 18.41 12.36
CA VAL A 220 -16.71 19.17 12.47
C VAL A 220 -16.67 20.05 13.72
N GLU A 221 -17.69 20.86 13.97
CA GLU A 221 -17.71 21.76 15.14
C GLU A 221 -17.68 20.98 16.47
N ARG A 222 -18.47 19.90 16.57
CA ARG A 222 -18.46 19.04 17.76
C ARG A 222 -17.12 18.32 17.92
N ASN A 223 -16.50 17.93 16.81
CA ASN A 223 -15.20 17.28 16.80
C ASN A 223 -14.13 18.18 17.39
N PHE A 224 -13.98 19.40 16.86
CA PHE A 224 -12.94 20.32 17.30
C PHE A 224 -13.23 20.98 18.65
N ALA A 225 -14.48 20.91 19.15
CA ALA A 225 -14.79 21.24 20.54
C ALA A 225 -14.20 20.25 21.56
N VAL A 226 -14.15 18.95 21.19
CA VAL A 226 -13.55 17.88 22.01
C VAL A 226 -12.05 17.78 21.74
N TRP A 227 -11.67 17.65 20.47
CA TRP A 227 -10.30 17.46 20.00
C TRP A 227 -9.78 18.76 19.41
N ARG A 228 -9.20 19.63 20.24
CA ARG A 228 -8.81 21.01 19.87
C ARG A 228 -7.53 21.08 19.03
N THR A 229 -7.46 20.36 17.91
CA THR A 229 -6.26 20.18 17.09
C THR A 229 -6.08 21.20 15.94
N LEU A 230 -7.10 22.01 15.62
CA LEU A 230 -6.96 23.09 14.62
C LEU A 230 -5.81 24.04 14.99
N GLY A 231 -5.02 24.44 14.00
CA GLY A 231 -3.86 25.32 14.21
C GLY A 231 -2.62 24.63 14.76
N GLN A 232 -2.66 23.32 15.05
CA GLN A 232 -1.50 22.59 15.57
C GLN A 232 -0.72 21.92 14.43
N ALA A 233 0.54 22.32 14.25
CA ALA A 233 1.45 21.69 13.30
C ALA A 233 1.86 20.25 13.68
N ARG A 234 1.53 19.78 14.90
CA ARG A 234 1.72 18.40 15.31
C ARG A 234 0.54 17.87 16.14
N VAL A 235 0.10 16.66 15.84
CA VAL A 235 -0.95 15.92 16.58
C VAL A 235 -0.44 14.51 16.83
N ASN A 236 -0.51 14.03 18.08
CA ASN A 236 -0.03 12.70 18.48
C ASN A 236 1.40 12.35 18.02
N GLY A 237 2.28 13.36 17.95
CA GLY A 237 3.68 13.18 17.52
C GLY A 237 3.90 13.30 16.02
N PHE A 238 2.86 13.34 15.19
CA PHE A 238 2.94 13.45 13.73
C PHE A 238 2.76 14.90 13.27
N VAL A 239 3.43 15.28 12.19
CA VAL A 239 3.17 16.51 11.42
C VAL A 239 1.75 16.45 10.89
N SER A 240 1.04 17.58 10.97
CA SER A 240 -0.36 17.69 10.56
C SER A 240 -0.61 19.07 9.91
N PRO A 241 -1.60 19.20 9.00
CA PRO A 241 -2.02 20.49 8.46
C PRO A 241 -2.40 21.46 9.59
N ASP A 242 -1.75 22.63 9.62
CA ASP A 242 -1.86 23.62 10.69
C ASP A 242 -2.86 24.73 10.42
N GLY A 243 -3.77 24.54 9.46
CA GLY A 243 -4.89 25.43 9.21
C GLY A 243 -5.70 25.69 10.48
N ARG A 244 -5.96 26.98 10.79
CA ARG A 244 -6.72 27.39 11.98
C ARG A 244 -8.23 27.11 11.89
N THR A 245 -8.70 26.73 10.72
CA THR A 245 -10.09 26.34 10.46
C THR A 245 -10.11 25.03 9.70
N TRP A 246 -11.22 24.30 9.77
CA TRP A 246 -11.40 23.08 8.99
C TRP A 246 -11.25 23.32 7.49
N GLY A 247 -11.84 24.42 6.98
CA GLY A 247 -11.70 24.81 5.58
C GLY A 247 -10.24 25.02 5.17
N ALA A 248 -9.44 25.69 6.02
CA ALA A 248 -8.03 25.89 5.73
C ALA A 248 -7.24 24.56 5.69
N GLN A 249 -7.58 23.58 6.53
CA GLN A 249 -6.96 22.25 6.46
C GLN A 249 -7.36 21.49 5.18
N ILE A 250 -8.60 21.64 4.71
CA ILE A 250 -9.04 21.10 3.41
C ILE A 250 -8.27 21.76 2.26
N ASP A 251 -8.11 23.09 2.28
CA ASP A 251 -7.34 23.80 1.25
C ASP A 251 -5.87 23.37 1.22
N GLN A 252 -5.27 23.13 2.40
CA GLN A 252 -3.91 22.59 2.51
C GLN A 252 -3.79 21.19 1.89
N LEU A 253 -4.73 20.28 2.18
CA LEU A 253 -4.77 18.94 1.58
C LEU A 253 -4.87 19.01 0.05
N LYS A 254 -5.78 19.84 -0.46
CA LYS A 254 -5.97 20.06 -1.90
C LYS A 254 -4.70 20.58 -2.57
N ALA A 255 -4.10 21.63 -2.00
CA ALA A 255 -2.86 22.20 -2.52
C ALA A 255 -1.71 21.17 -2.53
N TRP A 256 -1.60 20.36 -1.47
CA TRP A 256 -0.59 19.30 -1.40
C TRP A 256 -0.79 18.26 -2.51
N LEU A 257 -2.02 17.76 -2.67
CA LEU A 257 -2.36 16.75 -3.70
C LEU A 257 -2.08 17.27 -5.12
N GLN A 258 -2.43 18.53 -5.41
CA GLN A 258 -2.13 19.14 -6.71
C GLN A 258 -0.63 19.24 -6.95
N ALA A 259 0.14 19.71 -5.97
CA ALA A 259 1.59 19.82 -6.10
C ALA A 259 2.26 18.45 -6.27
N ARG A 260 1.79 17.43 -5.55
CA ARG A 260 2.28 16.06 -5.67
C ARG A 260 1.96 15.44 -7.02
N ALA A 261 0.71 15.55 -7.48
CA ALA A 261 0.30 15.04 -8.79
C ALA A 261 1.06 15.73 -9.92
N ALA A 262 1.27 17.05 -9.84
CA ALA A 262 2.07 17.79 -10.83
C ALA A 262 3.53 17.33 -10.87
N TRP A 263 4.13 17.01 -9.72
CA TRP A 263 5.48 16.45 -9.70
C TRP A 263 5.54 15.05 -10.34
N LEU A 264 4.56 14.18 -10.05
CA LEU A 264 4.47 12.85 -10.67
C LEU A 264 4.24 12.93 -12.19
N ASP A 265 3.41 13.87 -12.64
CA ASP A 265 3.20 14.15 -14.07
C ASP A 265 4.52 14.51 -14.77
N ALA A 266 5.34 15.36 -14.15
CA ALA A 266 6.64 15.74 -14.68
C ALA A 266 7.65 14.58 -14.65
N ALA A 267 7.72 13.84 -13.53
CA ALA A 267 8.69 12.76 -13.33
C ALA A 267 8.42 11.51 -14.20
N LEU A 268 7.19 11.33 -14.70
CA LEU A 268 6.78 10.21 -15.57
C LEU A 268 6.56 10.61 -17.04
N ALA A 269 6.90 11.85 -17.39
CA ALA A 269 6.93 12.35 -18.76
C ALA A 269 8.25 12.04 -19.48
N GLU A 270 9.31 11.78 -18.72
CA GLU A 270 10.63 11.32 -19.18
C GLU A 270 10.60 9.83 -19.56
#